data_AF-Q8M597-F1
#
_entry.id   AF-Q8M597-F1
#
_cell.length_a   1.000
_cell.length_b   1.000
_cell.length_c   1.000
_cell.angle_alpha   90.00
_cell.angle_beta   90.00
_cell.angle_gamma   90.00
#
_symmetry.space_group_name_H-M   'P 1'
#
loop_
_entity.id
_entity.type
_entity.pdbx_description
1 polymer ?
#
loop_
_entity_poly.entity_id
_entity_poly.type
_entity_poly.pdbx_seq_one_letter_code
_entity_poly.pdbx_strand_id
1 'polypeptide(L)' 'RLPFSLRFFLIAILFLLFDLEIALLLPLPWGDQLHTPTLTLIWSTAVLTLLTLGLIYEW' A
#
# COMPACT_ATOMS: atom_id res chain seq x y z
N ARG A 1 -8.01 19.36 -28.21
CA ARG A 1 -7.87 18.84 -26.83
C ARG A 1 -7.87 17.32 -26.99
N LEU A 2 -6.69 16.70 -27.00
CA LEU A 2 -6.58 15.25 -27.18
C LEU A 2 -7.36 14.55 -26.04
N PRO A 3 -8.06 13.45 -26.33
CA PRO A 3 -8.86 12.77 -25.32
C PRO A 3 -7.95 12.29 -24.19
N PHE A 4 -8.34 12.62 -22.96
CA PHE A 4 -7.64 12.21 -21.76
C PHE A 4 -7.69 10.70 -21.62
N SER A 5 -6.53 10.05 -21.56
CA SER A 5 -6.44 8.60 -21.42
C SER A 5 -6.69 8.20 -19.97
N LEU A 6 -7.89 7.69 -19.67
CA LEU A 6 -8.27 7.22 -18.33
C LEU A 6 -7.29 6.20 -17.73
N ARG A 7 -6.60 5.40 -18.57
CA ARG A 7 -5.53 4.49 -18.13
C ARG A 7 -4.42 5.20 -17.36
N PHE A 8 -3.94 6.34 -17.86
CA PHE A 8 -2.87 7.10 -17.17
C PHE A 8 -3.32 7.68 -15.84
N PHE A 9 -4.60 8.06 -15.74
CA PHE A 9 -5.16 8.58 -14.49
C PHE A 9 -5.30 7.50 -13.42
N LEU A 10 -5.75 6.30 -13.81
CA LEU A 10 -5.86 5.16 -12.88
C LEU A 10 -4.49 4.73 -12.36
N ILE A 11 -3.47 4.69 -13.23
CA ILE A 11 -2.08 4.40 -12.83
C ILE A 11 -1.59 5.45 -11.81
N ALA A 12 -1.89 6.73 -12.00
CA ALA A 12 -1.48 7.78 -11.07
C ALA A 12 -2.15 7.65 -9.69
N ILE A 13 -3.42 7.28 -9.63
CA ILE A 13 -4.13 7.01 -8.37
C ILE A 13 -3.53 5.79 -7.68
N LEU A 14 -3.26 4.72 -8.43
CA LEU A 14 -2.68 3.51 -7.89
C LEU A 14 -1.26 3.77 -7.35
N PHE A 15 -0.43 4.51 -8.08
CA PHE A 15 0.87 4.97 -7.59
C PHE A 15 0.78 5.76 -6.28
N LEU A 16 -0.16 6.71 -6.18
CA LEU A 16 -0.39 7.49 -4.96
C LEU A 16 -0.77 6.58 -3.77
N LEU A 17 -1.62 5.58 -4.03
CA LEU A 17 -2.10 4.64 -3.02
C LEU A 17 -0.98 3.71 -2.54
N PHE A 18 -0.12 3.26 -3.45
CA PHE A 18 1.09 2.50 -3.12
C PHE A 18 2.08 3.32 -2.25
N ASP A 19 2.31 4.59 -2.58
CA ASP A 19 3.21 5.45 -1.80
C ASP A 19 2.69 5.66 -0.36
N LEU A 20 1.37 5.83 -0.22
CA LEU A 20 0.72 5.92 1.09
C LEU A 20 0.86 4.63 1.91
N GLU A 21 0.67 3.46 1.29
CA GLU A 21 0.79 2.17 1.99
C GLU A 21 2.22 1.88 2.43
N ILE A 22 3.23 2.24 1.62
CA ILE A 22 4.64 2.12 2.01
C ILE A 22 4.95 3.06 3.18
N ALA A 23 4.40 4.28 3.18
CA ALA A 23 4.55 5.20 4.32
C ALA A 23 3.96 4.63 5.61
N LEU A 24 2.85 3.87 5.53
CA LEU A 24 2.25 3.17 6.67
C LEU A 24 3.09 1.98 7.17
N LEU A 25 3.91 1.37 6.31
CA LEU A 25 4.83 0.28 6.68
C LEU A 25 6.15 0.78 7.27
N LEU A 26 6.54 2.03 7.02
CA LEU A 26 7.79 2.63 7.52
C LEU A 26 7.98 2.55 9.05
N PRO A 27 6.96 2.72 9.91
CA PRO A 27 7.14 2.64 11.36
C PRO A 27 7.18 1.21 11.95
N LEU A 28 7.09 0.15 11.13
CA LEU A 28 7.06 -1.23 11.61
C LEU A 28 8.25 -1.65 12.48
N PRO A 29 9.51 -1.24 12.20
CA PRO A 29 10.65 -1.60 13.06
C PRO A 29 10.52 -1.06 14.48
N TRP A 30 9.85 0.09 14.67
CA TRP A 30 9.54 0.64 15.99
C TRP A 30 8.31 -0.03 16.60
N GLY A 31 7.39 -0.54 15.79
CA GLY A 31 6.20 -1.26 16.21
C GLY A 31 6.46 -2.61 16.89
N ASP A 32 7.62 -3.24 16.62
CA ASP A 32 8.03 -4.50 17.24
C ASP A 32 8.41 -4.32 18.73
N GLN A 33 8.71 -3.09 19.15
CA GLN A 33 9.04 -2.76 20.53
C GLN A 33 7.79 -2.49 21.41
N LEU A 34 6.60 -2.54 20.83
CA LEU A 34 5.34 -2.32 21.56
C LEU A 34 4.95 -3.54 22.39
N HIS A 35 4.08 -3.34 23.39
CA HIS A 35 3.59 -4.40 24.26
C HIS A 35 2.89 -5.56 23.52
N THR A 36 2.41 -5.33 22.29
CA THR A 36 1.67 -6.33 21.50
C THR A 36 2.20 -6.43 20.07
N PRO A 37 3.40 -7.01 19.86
CA PRO A 37 4.02 -7.08 18.53
C PRO A 37 3.24 -7.96 17.55
N THR A 38 2.49 -8.94 18.05
CA THR A 38 1.64 -9.83 17.24
C THR A 38 0.51 -9.09 16.55
N LEU A 39 -0.09 -8.10 17.21
CA LEU A 39 -1.14 -7.27 16.62
C LEU A 39 -0.57 -6.41 15.48
N THR A 40 0.59 -5.80 15.70
CA THR A 40 1.31 -5.01 14.69
C THR A 40 1.68 -5.86 13.47
N LEU A 41 2.08 -7.11 13.69
CA LEU A 41 2.36 -8.07 12.62
C LEU A 41 1.09 -8.39 11.79
N ILE A 42 -0.06 -8.61 12.44
CA ILE A 42 -1.33 -8.88 11.74
C ILE A 42 -1.74 -7.71 10.86
N TRP A 43 -1.60 -6.48 11.37
CA TRP A 43 -1.89 -5.28 10.57
C TRP A 43 -0.91 -5.10 9.41
N SER A 44 0.39 -5.34 9.64
CA SER A 44 1.41 -5.30 8.60
C SER A 44 1.12 -6.29 7.47
N THR A 45 0.79 -7.54 7.81
CA THR A 45 0.49 -8.56 6.81
C THR A 45 -0.80 -8.24 6.05
N ALA A 46 -1.83 -7.71 6.72
CA ALA A 46 -3.04 -7.24 6.04
C ALA A 46 -2.73 -6.16 4.99
N VAL A 47 -1.93 -5.15 5.34
CA VAL A 47 -1.51 -4.10 4.39
C VAL A 47 -0.71 -4.69 3.23
N LEU A 48 0.26 -5.57 3.50
CA LEU A 48 1.03 -6.23 2.45
C LEU A 48 0.16 -7.08 1.51
N THR A 49 -0.84 -7.79 2.02
CA THR A 49 -1.77 -8.55 1.16
C THR A 49 -2.57 -7.64 0.24
N LEU A 50 -3.04 -6.50 0.74
CA LEU A 50 -3.78 -5.53 -0.06
C LEU A 50 -2.90 -4.92 -1.16
N LEU A 51 -1.64 -4.59 -0.83
CA LEU A 51 -0.64 -4.10 -1.77
C LEU A 51 -0.39 -5.11 -2.90
N THR A 52 -0.20 -6.40 -2.56
CA THR A 52 -0.01 -7.44 -3.59
C THR A 52 -1.23 -7.64 -4.47
N LEU A 53 -2.44 -7.55 -3.93
CA LEU A 53 -3.68 -7.63 -4.70
C LEU A 53 -3.85 -6.42 -5.63
N GLY A 54 -3.51 -5.22 -5.17
CA GLY A 54 -3.53 -4.00 -5.97
C GLY A 54 -2.56 -4.07 -7.14
N LEU A 55 -1.36 -4.63 -6.93
CA LEU A 55 -0.37 -4.84 -7.99
C LEU A 55 -0.87 -5.82 -9.06
N ILE A 56 -1.49 -6.92 -8.63
CA ILE A 56 -2.06 -7.94 -9.54
C ILE A 56 -3.22 -7.36 -10.35
N TYR A 57 -4.02 -6.44 -9.80
CA TYR A 57 -5.11 -5.81 -10.53
C TYR A 57 -4.60 -4.90 -11.67
N GLU A 58 -3.42 -4.31 -11.53
CA GLU A 58 -2.82 -3.45 -12.55
C GLU A 58 -2.09 -4.23 -13.65
N TRP A 59 -1.46 -5.37 -13.30
CA TRP A 59 -0.66 -6.20 -14.19
C TRP A 59 -1.50 -7.08 -15.12
#